data_AF-A0A9E0TMQ4-F1
#
_entry.id   AF-A0A9E0TMQ4-F1
#
_cell.length_a   1.000
_cell.length_b   1.000
_cell.length_c   1.000
_cell.angle_alpha   90.00
_cell.angle_beta   90.00
_cell.angle_gamma   90.00
#
_symmetry.space_group_name_H-M   'P 1'
#
loop_
_entity.id
_entity.type
_entity.pdbx_description
1 polymer ?
#
loop_
_entity_poly.entity_id
_entity_poly.type
_entity_poly.pdbx_seq_one_letter_code
_entity_poly.pdbx_strand_id
1 'polypeptide(L)'
;MKWPREHFERLQIGLLNLLDSLGSNLAHHESKEAREFIDAGEYGLAFETICVCLTEKSIIISRGDFIDIERLGRAMELPETTWNRLSVHHYDEEIS
;
A
#
# COMPACT_ATOMS: atom_id res chain seq x y z
N MET A 1 13.14 -6.51 19.40
CA MET A 1 14.15 -6.08 18.41
C MET A 1 13.86 -4.63 18.07
N LYS A 2 14.82 -3.71 18.11
CA LYS A 2 14.61 -2.33 17.64
C LYS A 2 15.07 -2.27 16.18
N TRP A 3 14.18 -1.90 15.27
CA TRP A 3 14.52 -1.75 13.87
C TRP A 3 15.45 -0.54 13.67
N PRO A 4 16.40 -0.60 12.73
CA PRO A 4 17.29 0.52 12.45
C PRO A 4 16.51 1.69 11.84
N ARG A 5 16.99 2.93 12.01
CA ARG A 5 16.37 4.12 11.42
C ARG A 5 16.16 3.99 9.90
N GLU A 6 17.15 3.45 9.20
CA GLU A 6 17.08 3.21 7.74
C GLU A 6 15.91 2.32 7.33
N HIS A 7 15.45 1.43 8.22
CA HIS A 7 14.28 0.61 7.94
C HIS A 7 13.02 1.47 7.85
N PHE A 8 12.80 2.35 8.84
CA PHE A 8 11.65 3.25 8.86
C PHE A 8 11.68 4.25 7.70
N GLU A 9 12.86 4.73 7.31
CA GLU A 9 13.02 5.58 6.13
C GLU A 9 12.61 4.86 4.83
N ARG A 10 12.95 3.57 4.70
CA ARG A 10 12.52 2.75 3.56
C ARG A 10 11.01 2.51 3.54
N LEU A 11 10.40 2.29 4.72
CA LEU A 11 8.95 2.16 4.82
C LEU A 11 8.24 3.45 4.41
N GLN A 12 8.70 4.59 4.93
CA GLN A 12 8.16 5.90 4.58
C GLN A 12 8.23 6.14 3.07
N ILE A 13 9.41 5.96 2.45
CA ILE A 13 9.57 6.15 1.00
C ILE A 13 8.66 5.20 0.23
N GLY A 14 8.60 3.93 0.62
CA GLY A 14 7.77 2.94 -0.06
C GLY A 14 6.27 3.26 0.02
N LEU A 15 5.78 3.70 1.17
CA LEU A 15 4.38 4.11 1.35
C LEU A 15 4.04 5.37 0.55
N LEU A 16 4.95 6.35 0.50
CA LEU A 16 4.77 7.56 -0.30
C LEU A 16 4.72 7.23 -1.79
N ASN A 17 5.64 6.39 -2.28
CA ASN A 17 5.64 5.96 -3.67
C ASN A 17 4.37 5.17 -4.03
N LEU A 18 3.88 4.34 -3.10
CA LEU A 18 2.62 3.61 -3.28
C LEU A 18 1.43 4.57 -3.39
N LEU A 19 1.35 5.58 -2.52
CA LEU A 19 0.30 6.61 -2.60
C LEU A 19 0.35 7.38 -3.92
N ASP A 20 1.54 7.73 -4.39
CA ASP A 20 1.71 8.43 -5.67
C ASP A 20 1.26 7.54 -6.84
N SER A 21 1.59 6.24 -6.82
CA SER A 21 1.14 5.26 -7.84
C SER A 21 -0.38 5.11 -7.84
N LEU A 22 -1.00 5.03 -6.66
CA LEU A 22 -2.44 4.85 -6.48
C LEU A 22 -3.23 6.17 -6.59
N GLY A 23 -2.58 7.33 -6.71
CA GLY A 23 -3.18 8.64 -6.49
C GLY A 23 -4.37 8.98 -7.39
N SER A 24 -4.45 8.41 -8.60
CA SER A 24 -5.63 8.56 -9.47
C SER A 24 -6.82 7.69 -9.06
N ASN A 25 -6.57 6.64 -8.29
CA ASN A 25 -7.56 5.65 -7.90
C ASN A 25 -8.18 5.96 -6.52
N LEU A 26 -7.46 6.69 -5.67
CA LEU A 26 -7.91 7.11 -4.34
C LEU A 26 -8.52 8.52 -4.39
N ALA A 27 -9.52 8.76 -3.54
CA ALA A 27 -10.03 10.11 -3.33
C ALA A 27 -8.99 10.95 -2.59
N HIS A 28 -9.05 12.27 -2.79
CA HIS A 28 -8.10 13.21 -2.19
C HIS A 28 -8.03 13.10 -0.65
N HIS A 29 -9.17 12.90 0.01
CA HIS A 29 -9.23 12.79 1.47
C HIS A 29 -8.58 11.49 2.00
N GLU A 30 -8.66 10.39 1.25
CA GLU A 30 -8.09 9.09 1.65
C GLU A 30 -6.57 9.11 1.51
N SER A 31 -6.08 9.65 0.39
CA SER A 31 -4.65 9.85 0.19
C SER A 31 -4.07 10.78 1.26
N LYS A 32 -4.84 11.79 1.67
CA LYS A 32 -4.47 12.72 2.74
C LYS A 32 -4.40 12.02 4.10
N GLU A 33 -5.40 11.22 4.46
CA GLU A 33 -5.43 10.49 5.73
C GLU A 33 -4.25 9.50 5.85
N ALA A 34 -4.02 8.69 4.81
CA ALA A 34 -2.87 7.79 4.77
C ALA A 34 -1.55 8.56 4.89
N ARG A 35 -1.45 9.73 4.24
CA ARG A 35 -0.26 10.60 4.32
C ARG A 35 -0.04 11.15 5.74
N GLU A 36 -1.09 11.53 6.45
CA GLU A 36 -0.99 12.01 7.83
C GLU A 36 -0.40 10.93 8.76
N PHE A 37 -0.80 9.67 8.59
CA PHE A 37 -0.20 8.54 9.32
C PHE A 37 1.26 8.30 8.97
N ILE A 38 1.63 8.42 7.70
CA ILE A 38 3.05 8.32 7.26
C ILE A 38 3.89 9.40 7.94
N ASP A 39 3.42 10.65 7.92
CA ASP A 39 4.15 11.79 8.48
C ASP A 39 4.25 11.70 10.02
N ALA A 40 3.31 11.03 10.69
CA ALA A 40 3.34 10.71 12.12
C ALA A 40 4.24 9.50 12.47
N GLY A 41 4.74 8.77 11.48
CA GLY A 41 5.51 7.53 11.67
C GLY A 41 4.66 6.29 11.98
N GLU A 42 3.34 6.38 11.81
CA GLU A 42 2.38 5.30 12.02
C GLU A 42 2.22 4.44 10.74
N TYR A 43 3.33 3.86 10.27
CA TYR A 43 3.41 3.19 8.96
C TYR A 43 2.44 2.01 8.79
N GLY A 44 2.24 1.23 9.84
CA GLY A 44 1.29 0.10 9.81
C GLY A 44 -0.14 0.58 9.62
N LEU A 45 -0.53 1.65 10.32
CA LEU A 45 -1.86 2.24 10.19
C LEU A 45 -2.04 2.89 8.81
N ALA A 46 -1.03 3.61 8.31
CA ALA A 46 -1.05 4.14 6.96
C ALA A 46 -1.27 3.04 5.90
N PHE A 47 -0.56 1.92 6.04
CA PHE A 47 -0.69 0.77 5.15
C PHE A 47 -2.09 0.14 5.21
N GLU A 48 -2.62 -0.05 6.42
CA GLU A 48 -3.97 -0.58 6.63
C GLU A 48 -5.03 0.33 6.02
N THR A 49 -4.93 1.65 6.23
CA THR A 49 -5.84 2.64 5.61
C THR A 49 -5.83 2.50 4.09
N ILE A 50 -4.66 2.39 3.46
CA ILE A 50 -4.55 2.17 2.00
C ILE A 50 -5.27 0.88 1.59
N CYS A 51 -4.98 -0.25 2.25
CA CYS A 51 -5.57 -1.53 1.89
C CYS A 51 -7.10 -1.57 2.09
N VAL A 52 -7.60 -0.93 3.15
CA VAL A 52 -9.04 -0.79 3.40
C VAL A 52 -9.70 0.02 2.31
N CYS A 53 -9.16 1.19 1.94
CA CYS A 53 -9.71 2.01 0.86
C CYS A 53 -9.77 1.24 -0.47
N LEU A 54 -8.71 0.52 -0.82
CA LEU A 54 -8.67 -0.30 -2.03
C LEU A 54 -9.73 -1.42 -2.00
N THR A 55 -9.89 -2.08 -0.85
CA THR A 55 -10.84 -3.19 -0.68
C THR A 55 -12.29 -2.71 -0.70
N GLU A 56 -12.64 -1.71 0.11
CA GLU A 56 -14.01 -1.21 0.25
C GLU A 56 -14.54 -0.61 -1.05
N LYS A 57 -13.67 0.03 -1.82
CA LYS A 57 -14.02 0.63 -3.12
C LYS A 57 -13.87 -0.32 -4.29
N SER A 58 -13.43 -1.56 -4.05
CA SER A 58 -13.15 -2.54 -5.11
C SER A 58 -12.23 -1.97 -6.18
N ILE A 59 -11.21 -1.21 -5.77
CA ILE A 59 -10.22 -0.64 -6.68
C ILE A 59 -9.37 -1.78 -7.21
N ILE A 60 -9.33 -1.91 -8.52
CA ILE A 60 -8.47 -2.87 -9.20
C ILE A 60 -7.08 -2.22 -9.33
N ILE A 61 -6.08 -2.82 -8.71
CA ILE A 61 -4.69 -2.35 -8.75
C ILE A 61 -3.86 -3.13 -9.74
N SER A 62 -2.74 -2.57 -10.20
CA SER A 62 -1.83 -3.32 -11.08
C SER A 62 -1.13 -4.45 -10.31
N ARG A 63 -0.60 -5.43 -11.04
CA ARG A 63 0.27 -6.46 -10.45
C ARG A 63 1.52 -5.85 -9.80
N GLY A 64 2.04 -4.75 -10.35
CA GLY A 64 3.18 -4.01 -9.78
C GLY A 64 2.84 -3.45 -8.41
N ASP A 65 1.71 -2.74 -8.30
CA ASP A 65 1.23 -2.19 -7.03
C ASP A 65 0.99 -3.29 -5.99
N PHE A 66 0.43 -4.43 -6.40
CA PHE A 66 0.22 -5.56 -5.49
C PHE A 66 1.55 -6.12 -4.93
N ILE A 67 2.58 -6.24 -5.77
CA ILE A 67 3.92 -6.67 -5.34
C ILE A 67 4.52 -5.68 -4.35
N ASP A 68 4.37 -4.37 -4.59
CA ASP A 68 4.86 -3.34 -3.67
C ASP A 68 4.12 -3.37 -2.33
N ILE A 69 2.80 -3.57 -2.35
CA ILE A 69 1.96 -3.75 -1.16
C ILE A 69 2.42 -4.98 -0.37
N GLU A 70 2.59 -6.13 -1.03
CA GLU A 70 3.06 -7.35 -0.38
C GLU A 70 4.44 -7.16 0.27
N ARG A 71 5.38 -6.53 -0.47
CA ARG A 71 6.72 -6.25 0.05
C ARG A 71 6.67 -5.35 1.29
N LEU A 72 5.84 -4.31 1.26
CA LEU A 72 5.68 -3.38 2.38
C LEU A 72 5.03 -4.05 3.59
N GLY A 73 3.94 -4.79 3.39
CA GLY A 73 3.27 -5.53 4.45
C GLY A 73 4.18 -6.54 5.13
N ARG A 74 4.95 -7.31 4.35
CA ARG A 74 5.97 -8.24 4.89
C ARG A 74 7.09 -7.52 5.62
N ALA A 75 7.56 -6.38 5.10
CA ALA A 75 8.58 -5.57 5.76
C ALA A 75 8.10 -4.97 7.09
N MET A 76 6.79 -4.82 7.28
CA MET A 76 6.17 -4.37 8.53
C MET A 76 5.72 -5.53 9.44
N GLU A 77 6.00 -6.78 9.05
CA GLU A 77 5.55 -8.00 9.75
C GLU A 77 4.02 -8.06 9.94
N LEU A 78 3.26 -7.44 9.04
CA LEU A 78 1.79 -7.45 9.06
C LEU A 78 1.25 -8.79 8.53
N PRO A 79 0.06 -9.22 9.00
CA PRO A 79 -0.55 -10.45 8.52
C PRO A 79 -1.01 -10.29 7.07
N GLU A 80 -0.82 -11.33 6.25
CA GLU A 80 -1.21 -11.31 4.83
C GLU A 80 -2.71 -11.03 4.61
N THR A 81 -3.54 -11.29 5.63
CA THR A 81 -4.97 -10.94 5.64
C THR A 81 -5.24 -9.45 5.44
N THR A 82 -4.25 -8.59 5.67
CA THR A 82 -4.37 -7.14 5.46
C THR A 82 -4.43 -6.77 3.97
N TRP A 83 -3.79 -7.53 3.07
CA TRP A 83 -3.76 -7.23 1.62
C TRP A 83 -4.19 -8.36 0.69
N ASN A 84 -4.41 -9.58 1.19
CA ASN A 84 -4.80 -10.71 0.34
C ASN A 84 -6.22 -10.62 -0.26
N ARG A 85 -7.01 -9.64 0.17
CA ARG A 85 -8.37 -9.36 -0.34
C ARG A 85 -8.39 -8.36 -1.50
N LEU A 86 -7.23 -7.80 -1.85
CA LEU A 86 -7.14 -6.79 -2.90
C LEU A 86 -7.45 -7.39 -4.27
N SER A 87 -8.18 -6.63 -5.08
CA SER A 87 -8.49 -6.99 -6.47
C SER A 87 -7.33 -6.58 -7.37
N VAL A 88 -6.72 -7.53 -8.07
CA VAL A 88 -5.54 -7.29 -8.91
C VAL A 88 -5.92 -7.43 -10.38
N HIS A 89 -5.49 -6.49 -11.21
CA HIS A 89 -5.60 -6.59 -12.65
C HIS A 89 -4.66 -7.70 -13.13
N HIS A 90 -5.24 -8.82 -13.54
CA HIS A 90 -4.54 -9.81 -14.34
C HIS A 90 -4.64 -9.33 -15.78
N TYR A 91 -3.59 -8.68 -16.30
CA TYR A 91 -3.44 -8.65 -17.76
C TYR A 91 -3.21 -10.11 -18.17
N ASP A 92 -4.26 -10.76 -18.68
CA ASP A 92 -4.06 -11.80 -19.68
C ASP A 92 -3.57 -11.04 -20.91
N GLU A 93 -2.25 -11.04 -21.14
CA GLU A 93 -1.73 -10.80 -22.47
C GLU A 93 -2.18 -11.98 -23.34
N GLU A 94 -3.44 -12.01 -23.75
CA GLU A 94 -3.83 -12.72 -24.96
C GLU A 94 -3.23 -11.96 -26.14
N ILE A 95 -1.95 -12.22 -26.41
CA ILE A 95 -1.40 -12.08 -27.73
C ILE A 95 -1.82 -13.32 -28.52
N SER A 96 -2.84 -13.18 -29.37
CA SER A 96 -3.03 -13.99 -30.57
C SER A 96 -3.82 -13.23 -31.63
#